data_AF-A0A250JNM7-F1
#
_entry.id   AF-A0A250JNM7-F1
#
_cell.length_a   1.000
_cell.length_b   1.000
_cell.length_c   1.000
_cell.angle_alpha   90.00
_cell.angle_beta   90.00
_cell.angle_gamma   90.00
#
_symmetry.space_group_name_H-M   'P 1'
#
loop_
_entity.id
_entity.type
_entity.pdbx_description
1 polymer ?
#
loop_
_entity_poly.entity_id
_entity_poly.type
_entity_poly.pdbx_seq_one_letter_code
_entity_poly.pdbx_strand_id
1 'polypeptide(L)'
;MGHKHIAPGLLCLMVALSLACSGSATTTAASRRDAYALASCTDTVSCCVQRNPGIPEACGLTASEAAAYTATMDAAMRRAQDKANEEEDDGADDGWRQHCMEQYVRCRDQKKPRWIGDCYACFRYCEGQHEWPFRDCHPR
;
A
#
# COMPACT_ATOMS: atom_id res chain seq x y z
N MET A 1 -18.60 10.61 70.01
CA MET A 1 -17.77 9.52 70.57
C MET A 1 -17.33 8.64 69.40
N GLY A 2 -16.08 8.26 69.13
CA GLY A 2 -14.77 8.46 69.76
C GLY A 2 -13.70 7.65 68.97
N HIS A 3 -12.43 8.07 69.11
CA HIS A 3 -11.15 7.34 68.93
C HIS A 3 -10.75 6.87 67.51
N LYS A 4 -9.75 7.46 66.83
CA LYS A 4 -8.25 7.45 66.98
C LYS A 4 -7.56 6.21 66.37
N HIS A 5 -6.25 6.36 66.08
CA HIS A 5 -5.18 5.43 65.63
C HIS A 5 -4.79 5.60 64.14
N ILE A 6 -3.76 6.38 63.78
CA ILE A 6 -2.29 6.22 63.97
C ILE A 6 -1.75 4.96 63.29
N ALA A 7 -1.08 5.15 62.13
CA ALA A 7 -0.23 4.18 61.40
C ALA A 7 1.04 3.81 62.22
N PRO A 8 1.73 2.66 62.05
CA PRO A 8 2.56 2.34 60.86
C PRO A 8 2.81 0.82 60.57
N GLY A 9 3.45 0.47 59.45
CA GLY A 9 4.08 -0.86 59.22
C GLY A 9 3.85 -1.43 57.81
N LEU A 10 4.67 -1.09 56.81
CA LEU A 10 5.88 -1.78 56.32
C LEU A 10 5.62 -3.01 55.42
N LEU A 11 6.30 -3.01 54.25
CA LEU A 11 6.46 -4.06 53.21
C LEU A 11 5.31 -4.17 52.19
N CYS A 12 5.50 -4.14 50.86
CA CYS A 12 6.66 -4.42 50.01
C CYS A 12 6.70 -3.50 48.78
N LEU A 13 7.92 -3.17 48.34
CA LEU A 13 8.23 -2.58 47.04
C LEU A 13 7.61 -3.39 45.90
N MET A 14 7.02 -2.70 44.91
CA MET A 14 7.10 -3.10 43.51
C MET A 14 7.43 -1.85 42.68
N VAL A 15 8.72 -1.70 42.39
CA VAL A 15 9.23 -0.86 41.31
C VAL A 15 9.06 -1.65 40.02
N ALA A 16 8.26 -1.15 39.09
CA ALA A 16 8.34 -1.54 37.69
C ALA A 16 8.26 -0.26 36.84
N LEU A 17 9.38 0.07 36.21
CA LEU A 17 9.53 1.15 35.26
C LEU A 17 8.70 0.85 34.01
N SER A 18 7.90 1.82 33.58
CA SER A 18 7.75 2.07 32.14
C SER A 18 7.78 3.57 31.90
N LEU A 19 8.92 4.01 31.35
CA LEU A 19 9.07 5.32 30.71
C LEU A 19 8.09 5.36 29.53
N ALA A 20 6.88 5.86 29.76
CA ALA A 20 6.05 6.38 28.70
C ALA A 20 6.68 7.72 28.28
N CYS A 21 7.49 7.69 27.22
CA CYS A 21 8.02 8.89 26.60
C CYS A 21 6.84 9.69 26.03
N SER A 22 6.45 10.74 26.75
CA SER A 22 5.57 11.78 26.23
C SER A 22 6.20 12.42 25.00
N GLY A 23 5.59 12.20 23.84
CA GLY A 23 5.93 12.82 22.57
C GLY A 23 4.68 13.36 21.87
N SER A 24 3.78 14.03 22.61
CA SER A 24 2.67 14.76 22.01
C SER A 24 3.12 16.18 21.67
N ALA A 25 3.57 16.39 20.44
CA ALA A 25 3.65 17.70 19.81
C ALA A 25 3.07 17.60 18.40
N THR A 26 1.99 18.35 18.21
CA THR A 26 1.17 18.53 17.03
C THR A 26 2.02 18.93 15.82
N THR A 27 1.92 18.20 14.71
CA THR A 27 1.95 18.77 13.36
C THR A 27 1.47 17.73 12.35
N THR A 28 0.62 18.20 11.45
CA THR A 28 -0.01 17.53 10.32
C THR A 28 1.00 16.85 9.38
N ALA A 29 1.46 15.65 9.75
CA ALA A 29 2.37 14.83 8.94
C ALA A 29 1.97 13.33 8.90
N ALA A 30 0.74 12.98 9.31
CA ALA A 30 0.28 11.60 9.38
C ALA A 30 0.18 10.95 7.98
N SER A 31 -0.29 11.68 6.97
CA SER A 31 -0.60 11.08 5.67
C SER A 31 0.60 10.49 4.89
N ARG A 32 1.85 10.90 5.17
CA ARG A 32 3.04 10.28 4.53
C ARG A 32 3.64 9.12 5.34
N ARG A 33 3.43 9.09 6.66
CA ARG A 33 3.99 8.06 7.55
C ARG A 33 3.14 6.80 7.60
N ASP A 34 1.82 6.90 7.40
CA ASP A 34 0.96 5.71 7.34
C ASP A 34 1.31 4.79 6.16
N ALA A 35 1.70 5.37 5.02
CA ALA A 35 2.23 4.58 3.90
C ALA A 35 3.59 3.91 4.24
N TYR A 36 4.34 4.40 5.24
CA TYR A 36 5.63 3.82 5.65
C TYR A 36 5.43 2.61 6.55
N ALA A 37 4.32 2.58 7.30
CA ALA A 37 3.97 1.48 8.19
C ALA A 37 3.27 0.30 7.48
N LEU A 38 2.74 0.51 6.27
CA LEU A 38 2.06 -0.53 5.47
C LEU A 38 2.99 -1.30 4.52
N ALA A 39 4.26 -0.91 4.41
CA ALA A 39 5.21 -1.60 3.55
C ALA A 39 5.75 -2.85 4.27
N SER A 40 5.38 -4.05 3.81
CA SER A 40 5.84 -5.35 4.34
C SER A 40 7.26 -5.73 3.89
N CYS A 41 7.97 -4.80 3.26
CA CYS A 41 9.33 -4.95 2.74
C CYS A 41 10.37 -5.06 3.87
N THR A 42 11.43 -5.84 3.62
CA THR A 42 12.56 -6.03 4.55
C THR A 42 13.81 -5.26 4.15
N ASP A 43 13.92 -4.86 2.88
CA ASP A 43 15.04 -4.09 2.34
C ASP A 43 14.60 -2.72 1.78
N THR A 44 15.53 -1.75 1.83
CA THR A 44 15.34 -0.38 1.36
C THR A 44 14.87 -0.28 -0.10
N VAL A 45 15.40 -1.12 -0.98
CA VAL A 45 15.02 -1.16 -2.40
C VAL A 45 13.60 -1.71 -2.53
N SER A 46 13.29 -2.82 -1.86
CA SER A 46 11.94 -3.39 -1.85
C SER A 46 10.91 -2.42 -1.29
N CYS A 47 11.26 -1.65 -0.25
CA CYS A 47 10.40 -0.62 0.31
C CYS A 47 10.16 0.55 -0.63
N CYS A 48 11.19 0.97 -1.35
CA CYS A 48 11.05 1.99 -2.37
C CYS A 48 10.13 1.51 -3.51
N VAL A 49 10.31 0.28 -4.00
CA VAL A 49 9.49 -0.28 -5.09
C VAL A 49 8.05 -0.44 -4.65
N GLN A 50 7.80 -0.96 -3.45
CA GLN A 50 6.44 -1.12 -2.92
C GLN A 50 5.73 0.23 -2.77
N ARG A 51 6.49 1.30 -2.52
CA ARG A 51 5.96 2.66 -2.46
C ARG A 51 5.83 3.32 -3.84
N ASN A 52 6.62 2.92 -4.83
CA ASN A 52 6.68 3.49 -6.17
C ASN A 52 6.62 2.38 -7.25
N PRO A 53 5.52 1.60 -7.32
CA PRO A 53 5.44 0.41 -8.15
C PRO A 53 5.54 0.71 -9.66
N GLY A 54 5.21 1.94 -10.09
CA GLY A 54 5.29 2.34 -11.50
C GLY A 54 6.69 2.72 -12.00
N ILE A 55 7.69 2.88 -11.11
CA ILE A 55 9.05 3.35 -11.47
C ILE A 55 10.16 2.63 -10.68
N PRO A 56 10.27 1.28 -10.77
CA PRO A 56 11.26 0.52 -10.02
C PRO A 56 12.72 0.95 -10.27
N GLU A 57 13.08 1.41 -11.46
CA GLU A 57 14.44 1.89 -11.73
C GLU A 57 14.82 3.13 -10.89
N ALA A 58 13.85 3.94 -10.49
CA ALA A 58 14.09 5.07 -9.59
C ALA A 58 14.48 4.63 -8.17
N CYS A 59 14.26 3.35 -7.83
CA CYS A 59 14.62 2.73 -6.56
C CYS A 59 15.99 2.04 -6.57
N GLY A 60 16.78 2.22 -7.65
CA GLY A 60 18.13 1.67 -7.76
C GLY A 60 18.20 0.28 -8.39
N LEU A 61 17.09 -0.23 -8.95
CA LEU A 61 17.09 -1.48 -9.69
C LEU A 61 17.73 -1.27 -11.07
N THR A 62 18.56 -2.22 -11.49
CA THR A 62 18.95 -2.31 -12.91
C THR A 62 17.71 -2.60 -13.77
N ALA A 63 17.80 -2.31 -15.07
CA ALA A 63 16.69 -2.57 -16.00
C ALA A 63 16.20 -4.03 -15.97
N SER A 64 17.12 -5.00 -15.83
CA SER A 64 16.77 -6.42 -15.69
C SER A 64 16.05 -6.74 -14.39
N GLU A 65 16.47 -6.13 -13.28
CA GLU A 65 15.80 -6.32 -11.99
C GLU A 65 14.42 -5.66 -12.03
N ALA A 66 14.33 -4.42 -12.50
CA ALA A 66 13.06 -3.70 -12.67
C ALA A 66 12.06 -4.50 -13.52
N ALA A 67 12.53 -5.10 -14.62
CA ALA A 67 11.71 -5.98 -15.45
C ALA A 67 11.24 -7.24 -14.69
N ALA A 68 12.12 -7.88 -13.93
CA ALA A 68 11.76 -9.04 -13.12
C ALA A 68 10.72 -8.69 -12.04
N TYR A 69 10.90 -7.58 -11.32
CA TYR A 69 9.92 -7.11 -10.33
C TYR A 69 8.57 -6.81 -10.96
N THR A 70 8.56 -6.10 -12.09
CA THR A 70 7.32 -5.79 -12.82
C THR A 70 6.61 -7.08 -13.28
N ALA A 71 7.37 -8.05 -13.80
CA ALA A 71 6.82 -9.34 -14.21
C ALA A 71 6.21 -10.13 -13.03
N THR A 72 6.81 -10.05 -11.83
CA THR A 72 6.22 -10.67 -10.63
C THR A 72 4.90 -10.01 -10.22
N MET A 73 4.82 -8.67 -10.30
CA MET A 73 3.61 -7.93 -9.97
C MET A 73 2.48 -8.24 -10.97
N ASP A 74 2.81 -8.32 -12.25
CA ASP A 74 1.86 -8.72 -13.30
C ASP A 74 1.33 -10.13 -13.08
N ALA A 75 2.22 -11.06 -12.74
CA ALA A 75 1.83 -12.44 -12.47
C ALA A 75 0.97 -12.55 -11.19
N ALA A 76 1.20 -11.70 -10.20
CA ALA A 76 0.36 -11.61 -9.01
C ALA A 76 -1.03 -11.03 -9.36
N MET A 77 -1.08 -9.97 -10.16
CA MET A 77 -2.30 -9.34 -10.63
C MET A 77 -3.16 -10.32 -11.45
N ARG A 78 -2.56 -11.02 -12.41
CA ARG A 78 -3.27 -12.04 -13.23
C ARG A 78 -3.86 -13.14 -12.36
N ARG A 79 -3.10 -13.68 -11.40
CA ARG A 79 -3.62 -14.71 -10.48
C ARG A 79 -4.75 -14.20 -9.59
N ALA A 80 -4.68 -12.95 -9.13
CA ALA A 80 -5.76 -12.35 -8.37
C ALA A 80 -7.03 -12.22 -9.22
N GLN A 81 -6.88 -11.90 -10.50
CA GLN A 81 -7.99 -11.86 -11.45
C GLN A 81 -8.55 -13.25 -11.75
N ASP A 82 -7.71 -14.24 -12.04
CA ASP A 82 -8.15 -15.62 -12.31
C ASP A 82 -8.97 -16.17 -11.13
N LYS A 83 -8.48 -15.99 -9.90
CA LYS A 83 -9.21 -16.38 -8.69
C LYS A 83 -10.55 -15.70 -8.55
N ALA A 84 -10.60 -14.42 -8.81
CA ALA A 84 -11.84 -13.68 -8.65
C ALA A 84 -12.85 -14.00 -9.77
N ASN A 85 -12.38 -14.35 -10.97
CA ASN A 85 -13.22 -14.90 -12.03
C ASN A 85 -13.74 -16.32 -11.69
N GLU A 86 -12.94 -17.14 -10.99
CA GLU A 86 -13.37 -18.47 -10.49
C GLU A 86 -14.41 -18.35 -9.35
N GLU A 87 -14.34 -17.29 -8.54
CA GLU A 87 -15.27 -17.03 -7.44
C GLU A 87 -16.59 -16.37 -7.90
N GLU A 88 -16.65 -15.77 -9.10
CA GLU A 88 -17.79 -15.02 -9.66
C GLU A 88 -18.65 -15.82 -10.68
N ASP A 89 -18.69 -17.16 -10.61
CA ASP A 89 -19.58 -18.01 -11.44
C ASP A 89 -21.09 -17.80 -11.13
N ASP A 90 -21.45 -16.96 -10.16
CA ASP A 90 -22.84 -16.63 -9.79
C ASP A 90 -23.24 -15.15 -10.01
N GLY A 91 -22.33 -14.26 -10.43
CA GLY A 91 -22.61 -12.83 -10.55
C GLY A 91 -21.84 -12.19 -11.69
N ALA A 92 -22.54 -11.87 -12.78
CA ALA A 92 -21.99 -11.27 -13.99
C ALA A 92 -21.06 -10.07 -13.70
N ASP A 93 -19.75 -10.27 -13.90
CA ASP A 93 -18.79 -9.18 -14.13
C ASP A 93 -19.31 -8.37 -15.34
N ASP A 94 -19.57 -7.08 -15.14
CA ASP A 94 -20.01 -6.18 -16.21
C ASP A 94 -18.89 -5.87 -17.23
N GLY A 95 -17.75 -6.56 -17.11
CA GLY A 95 -16.57 -6.47 -17.96
C GLY A 95 -15.58 -5.41 -17.52
N TRP A 96 -15.87 -4.68 -16.43
CA TRP A 96 -14.99 -3.65 -15.89
C TRP A 96 -13.59 -4.18 -15.58
N ARG A 97 -13.49 -5.42 -15.07
CA ARG A 97 -12.23 -5.97 -14.59
C ARG A 97 -11.25 -6.22 -15.74
N GLN A 98 -11.77 -6.86 -16.79
CA GLN A 98 -11.04 -7.04 -18.04
C GLN A 98 -10.66 -5.69 -18.65
N HIS A 99 -11.59 -4.72 -18.66
CA HIS A 99 -11.32 -3.36 -19.14
C HIS A 99 -10.17 -2.68 -18.37
N CYS A 100 -10.18 -2.72 -17.04
CA CYS A 100 -9.13 -2.15 -16.20
C CYS A 100 -7.76 -2.79 -16.48
N MET A 101 -7.69 -4.11 -16.64
CA MET A 101 -6.42 -4.79 -16.95
C MET A 101 -5.91 -4.40 -18.34
N GLU A 102 -6.78 -4.37 -19.36
CA GLU A 102 -6.39 -3.98 -20.71
C GLU A 102 -5.83 -2.56 -20.73
N GLN A 103 -6.48 -1.62 -20.03
CA GLN A 103 -6.01 -0.24 -19.96
C GLN A 103 -4.71 -0.10 -19.15
N TYR A 104 -4.52 -0.87 -18.08
CA TYR A 104 -3.25 -0.92 -17.36
C TYR A 104 -2.09 -1.40 -18.25
N VAL A 105 -2.27 -2.50 -18.97
CA VAL A 105 -1.27 -3.03 -19.91
C VAL A 105 -0.97 -2.00 -20.99
N ARG A 106 -2.00 -1.36 -21.55
CA ARG A 106 -1.82 -0.30 -22.55
C ARG A 106 -1.06 0.90 -21.98
N CYS A 107 -1.38 1.34 -20.77
CA CYS A 107 -0.71 2.44 -20.11
C CYS A 107 0.77 2.17 -19.89
N ARG A 108 1.09 0.96 -19.43
CA ARG A 108 2.45 0.57 -19.09
C ARG A 108 3.31 0.25 -20.31
N ASP A 109 2.77 -0.55 -21.24
CA ASP A 109 3.57 -1.13 -22.34
C ASP A 109 3.59 -0.27 -23.60
N GLN A 110 2.59 0.59 -23.82
CA GLN A 110 2.59 1.44 -25.01
C GLN A 110 3.57 2.60 -24.87
N LYS A 111 4.62 2.54 -25.71
CA LYS A 111 5.57 3.64 -25.88
C LYS A 111 5.05 4.73 -26.82
N LYS A 112 4.08 4.41 -27.68
CA LYS A 112 3.44 5.33 -28.64
C LYS A 112 1.95 4.96 -28.84
N PRO A 113 1.01 5.88 -28.60
CA PRO A 113 1.21 7.15 -27.88
C PRO A 113 1.77 6.91 -26.49
N ARG A 114 2.57 7.86 -25.98
CA ARG A 114 3.04 7.79 -24.60
C ARG A 114 1.86 8.08 -23.70
N TRP A 115 1.73 7.32 -22.61
CA TRP A 115 0.66 7.53 -21.65
C TRP A 115 1.04 8.56 -20.59
N ILE A 116 0.04 9.27 -20.09
CA ILE A 116 0.11 10.17 -18.93
C ILE A 116 -0.41 9.40 -17.70
N GLY A 117 0.14 9.72 -16.52
CA GLY A 117 -0.30 9.19 -15.23
C GLY A 117 0.55 8.04 -14.70
N ASP A 118 0.35 7.68 -13.43
CA ASP A 118 0.90 6.46 -12.82
C ASP A 118 -0.06 5.31 -13.13
N CYS A 119 0.33 4.45 -14.08
CA CYS A 119 -0.50 3.36 -14.56
C CYS A 119 -0.96 2.42 -13.44
N TYR A 120 -0.11 2.16 -12.45
CA TYR A 120 -0.47 1.30 -11.33
C TYR A 120 -1.47 1.97 -10.40
N ALA A 121 -1.26 3.26 -10.08
CA ALA A 121 -2.21 4.02 -9.27
C ALA A 121 -3.60 4.09 -9.94
N CYS A 122 -3.64 4.29 -11.26
CA CYS A 122 -4.88 4.30 -12.02
C CYS A 122 -5.55 2.92 -12.08
N PHE A 123 -4.79 1.83 -12.14
CA PHE A 123 -5.33 0.48 -12.03
C PHE A 123 -5.98 0.24 -10.66
N ARG A 124 -5.32 0.63 -9.55
CA ARG A 124 -5.89 0.54 -8.20
C ARG A 124 -7.18 1.36 -8.03
N TYR A 125 -7.25 2.53 -8.68
CA TYR A 125 -8.48 3.33 -8.72
C TYR A 125 -9.59 2.59 -9.49
N CYS A 126 -9.24 2.03 -10.65
CA CYS A 126 -10.16 1.27 -11.50
C CYS A 126 -10.77 0.08 -10.75
N GLU A 127 -9.98 -0.64 -9.94
CA GLU A 127 -10.49 -1.71 -9.07
C GLU A 127 -11.46 -1.23 -8.00
N GLY A 128 -11.36 0.00 -7.54
CA GLY A 128 -12.27 0.56 -6.53
C GLY A 128 -13.52 1.23 -7.12
N GLN A 129 -13.49 1.66 -8.38
CA GLN A 129 -14.57 2.42 -9.03
C GLN A 129 -15.20 1.69 -10.21
N HIS A 130 -14.63 0.55 -10.61
CA HIS A 130 -14.98 -0.23 -11.80
C HIS A 130 -14.89 0.60 -13.09
N GLU A 131 -14.11 1.69 -13.08
CA GLU A 131 -13.96 2.61 -14.22
C GLU A 131 -12.53 3.16 -14.29
N TRP A 132 -11.95 3.16 -15.50
CA TRP A 132 -10.61 3.68 -15.72
C TRP A 132 -10.60 5.23 -15.67
N PRO A 133 -9.72 5.87 -14.87
CA PRO A 133 -9.72 7.32 -14.71
C PRO A 133 -9.05 8.02 -15.89
N PHE A 134 -9.74 8.15 -17.03
CA PHE A 134 -9.20 8.74 -18.26
C PHE A 134 -8.78 10.22 -18.12
N ARG A 135 -9.24 10.93 -17.09
CA ARG A 135 -8.76 12.29 -16.82
C ARG A 135 -7.32 12.29 -16.30
N ASP A 136 -6.93 11.27 -15.54
CA ASP A 136 -5.64 11.19 -14.86
C ASP A 136 -4.67 10.25 -15.60
N CYS A 137 -5.20 9.22 -16.27
CA CYS A 137 -4.45 8.27 -17.07
C CYS A 137 -4.99 8.12 -18.50
N HIS A 138 -4.32 8.74 -19.46
CA HIS A 138 -4.72 8.70 -20.88
C HIS A 138 -3.54 8.73 -21.86
N PRO A 139 -3.75 8.27 -23.11
CA PRO A 139 -2.84 8.54 -24.22
C PRO A 139 -2.59 10.03 -24.41
N ARG A 140 -1.34 10.41 -24.67
CA ARG A 140 -0.91 11.79 -24.91
C ARG A 140 -0.95 12.20 -26.37
#